data_AF-A0A6N3I122-F1
#
_entry.id   AF-A0A6N3I122-F1
#
_cell.length_a   1.000
_cell.length_b   1.000
_cell.length_c   1.000
_cell.angle_alpha   90.00
_cell.angle_beta   90.00
_cell.angle_gamma   90.00
#
_symmetry.space_group_name_H-M   'P 1'
#
loop_
_entity.id
_entity.type
_entity.pdbx_description
1 polymer ?
#
loop_
_entity_poly.entity_id
_entity_poly.type
_entity_poly.pdbx_seq_one_letter_code
_entity_poly.pdbx_strand_id
1 'polypeptide(L)' 'MKKKFLLFYERLSREDGDDESCSITNQRRLLNRFKEEHSEFHDYQVEEFIDDGYTGSNFVEVR' A
#
# COMPACT_ATOMS: atom_id res chain seq x y z
N MET A 1 -9.76 23.57 -9.38
CA MET A 1 -10.01 22.47 -8.41
C MET A 1 -8.69 22.02 -7.81
N LYS A 2 -8.65 21.72 -6.51
CA LYS A 2 -7.48 21.06 -5.90
C LYS A 2 -7.53 19.57 -6.25
N LYS A 3 -6.43 19.00 -6.73
CA LYS A 3 -6.29 17.54 -6.88
C LYS A 3 -6.21 16.91 -5.50
N LYS A 4 -6.87 15.75 -5.34
CA LYS A 4 -6.80 14.93 -4.13
C LYS A 4 -6.08 13.63 -4.46
N PHE A 5 -5.31 13.14 -3.50
CA PHE A 5 -4.50 11.96 -3.65
C PHE A 5 -4.83 10.94 -2.58
N LEU A 6 -4.81 9.67 -2.95
CA LEU A 6 -4.83 8.54 -2.05
C LEU A 6 -3.52 7.79 -2.23
N LEU A 7 -2.74 7.66 -1.15
CA LEU A 7 -1.43 7.04 -1.21
C LEU A 7 -1.55 5.63 -0.64
N PHE A 8 -1.30 4.63 -1.47
CA PHE A 8 -1.16 3.24 -1.02
C PHE A 8 0.28 3.01 -0.63
N TYR A 9 0.47 2.44 0.56
CA TYR A 9 1.78 2.08 1.07
C TYR A 9 1.76 0.61 1.44
N GLU A 10 2.55 -0.18 0.73
CA GLU A 10 2.65 -1.62 0.89
C GLU A 10 4.09 -1.97 1.27
N ARG A 11 4.26 -2.84 2.27
CA ARG A 11 5.58 -3.24 2.75
C ARG A 11 5.64 -4.73 3.00
N LEU A 12 6.74 -5.36 2.60
CA LEU A 12 7.07 -6.75 2.91
C LEU A 12 8.42 -6.79 3.61
N SER A 13 8.45 -7.26 4.86
CA SER A 13 9.70 -7.47 5.58
C SER A 13 10.37 -8.75 5.11
N ARG A 14 11.71 -8.76 5.05
CA ARG A 14 12.47 -10.01 4.87
C ARG A 14 12.21 -11.04 5.96
N GLU A 15 11.81 -10.59 7.14
CA GLU A 15 11.49 -11.44 8.29
C GLU A 15 10.11 -12.10 8.17
N ASP A 16 9.21 -11.56 7.32
CA ASP A 16 7.85 -12.07 7.16
C ASP A 16 7.80 -13.38 6.34
N GLY A 17 8.91 -13.77 5.69
CA GLY A 17 9.01 -14.99 4.89
C GLY A 17 8.05 -15.03 3.69
N ASP A 18 7.71 -16.24 3.22
CA ASP A 18 6.82 -16.46 2.07
C ASP A 18 5.32 -16.55 2.47
N ASP A 19 4.86 -15.76 3.45
CA ASP A 19 3.41 -15.70 3.75
C ASP A 19 2.67 -14.88 2.68
N GLU A 20 1.95 -15.58 1.81
CA GLU A 20 1.10 -15.00 0.77
C GLU A 20 0.06 -14.01 1.31
N SER A 21 -0.38 -14.17 2.57
CA SER A 21 -1.30 -13.25 3.24
C SER A 21 -0.67 -11.88 3.45
N CYS A 22 0.65 -11.84 3.60
CA CYS A 22 1.45 -10.63 3.78
C CYS A 22 2.02 -10.10 2.45
N SER A 23 1.81 -10.77 1.32
CA SER A 23 2.34 -10.34 0.03
C SER A 23 1.88 -8.92 -0.36
N ILE A 24 2.74 -8.19 -1.07
CA ILE A 24 2.41 -6.88 -1.66
C ILE A 24 1.14 -6.99 -2.53
N THR A 25 0.97 -8.10 -3.25
CA THR A 25 -0.20 -8.38 -4.07
C THR A 25 -1.49 -8.44 -3.23
N ASN A 26 -1.47 -9.12 -2.08
CA ASN A 26 -2.64 -9.19 -1.21
C ASN A 26 -2.94 -7.83 -0.56
N GLN A 27 -1.91 -7.09 -0.14
CA GLN A 27 -2.06 -5.73 0.40
C GLN A 27 -2.70 -4.78 -0.61
N ARG A 28 -2.19 -4.74 -1.85
CA ARG A 28 -2.76 -3.94 -2.94
C ARG A 28 -4.22 -4.28 -3.20
N ARG A 29 -4.58 -5.57 -3.18
CA ARG A 29 -5.97 -6.03 -3.36
C ARG A 29 -6.88 -5.49 -2.24
N LEU A 30 -6.43 -5.52 -1.00
CA LEU A 30 -7.19 -5.00 0.14
C LEU A 30 -7.39 -3.48 0.06
N LEU A 31 -6.35 -2.74 -0.29
CA LEU A 31 -6.40 -1.28 -0.43
C LEU A 31 -7.34 -0.84 -1.57
N ASN A 32 -7.27 -1.53 -2.72
CA ASN A 32 -8.19 -1.26 -3.83
C ASN A 32 -9.64 -1.58 -3.46
N ARG A 33 -9.88 -2.71 -2.78
CA ARG A 33 -11.23 -3.05 -2.30
C ARG A 33 -11.76 -1.99 -1.33
N PHE A 34 -10.94 -1.53 -0.38
CA PHE A 34 -11.32 -0.46 0.54
C PHE A 34 -11.74 0.81 -0.22
N LYS A 35 -10.95 1.23 -1.22
CA LYS A 35 -11.30 2.37 -2.09
C LYS A 35 -12.62 2.16 -2.83
N GLU A 36 -12.86 0.97 -3.38
CA GLU A 36 -14.09 0.66 -4.11
C GLU A 36 -15.35 0.69 -3.23
N GLU A 37 -15.22 0.25 -1.97
CA GLU A 37 -16.31 0.27 -0.98
C GLU A 37 -16.62 1.69 -0.45
N HIS A 38 -15.78 2.69 -0.74
CA HIS A 38 -15.84 4.05 -0.18
C HIS A 38 -15.91 5.12 -1.28
N SER A 39 -17.14 5.51 -1.64
CA SER A 39 -17.43 6.44 -2.74
C SER A 39 -16.75 7.82 -2.62
N GLU A 40 -16.38 8.24 -1.41
CA GLU A 40 -15.68 9.50 -1.14
C GLU A 40 -14.28 9.57 -1.77
N PHE A 41 -13.70 8.43 -2.18
CA PHE A 41 -12.39 8.34 -2.82
C PHE A 41 -12.47 8.20 -4.34
N HIS A 42 -13.66 8.25 -4.95
CA HIS A 42 -13.83 7.96 -6.37
C HIS A 42 -13.10 8.96 -7.30
N ASP A 43 -12.85 10.18 -6.83
CA ASP A 43 -12.20 11.28 -7.54
C ASP A 43 -10.72 11.45 -7.15
N TYR A 44 -10.18 10.57 -6.29
CA TYR A 44 -8.81 10.66 -5.80
C TYR A 44 -7.86 9.97 -6.80
N GLN A 45 -6.75 10.65 -7.10
CA GLN A 45 -5.64 10.04 -7.83
C GLN A 45 -4.90 9.08 -6.89
N VAL A 46 -4.74 7.83 -7.29
CA VAL A 46 -4.01 6.82 -6.52
C VAL A 46 -2.54 6.86 -6.91
N GLU A 47 -1.65 6.90 -5.92
CA GLU A 47 -0.22 6.67 -6.07
C GLU A 47 0.19 5.53 -5.14
N GLU A 48 1.06 4.63 -5.59
CA GLU A 48 1.49 3.46 -4.85
C GLU A 48 2.96 3.53 -4.48
N PHE A 49 3.28 3.05 -3.28
CA PHE A 49 4.59 3.15 -2.66
C PHE A 49 4.93 1.81 -2.02
N ILE A 50 5.98 1.15 -2.52
CA ILE A 50 6.28 -0.24 -2.19
C ILE A 50 7.64 -0.32 -1.49
N ASP A 51 7.66 -0.94 -0.32
CA ASP A 51 8.86 -1.28 0.42
C ASP A 51 9.02 -2.81 0.48
N ASP A 52 9.72 -3.36 -0.52
CA ASP A 52 10.03 -4.79 -0.67
C ASP A 52 11.45 -5.07 -0.16
N GLY A 53 11.59 -5.33 1.14
CA GLY A 53 12.82 -5.92 1.69
C GLY A 53 13.61 -5.07 2.68
N TYR A 54 13.03 -3.98 3.22
CA TYR A 54 13.59 -3.30 4.39
C TYR A 54 13.15 -3.96 5.72
N THR A 55 13.99 -3.88 6.75
CA THR A 55 13.64 -4.41 8.08
C THR A 55 12.46 -3.61 8.65
N GLY A 56 11.46 -4.28 9.22
CA GLY A 56 10.27 -3.61 9.75
C GLY A 56 10.48 -2.75 10.99
N SER A 57 11.73 -2.59 11.43
CA SER A 57 12.07 -1.94 12.69
C SER A 57 12.06 -0.41 12.62
N ASN A 58 12.19 0.21 11.43
CA ASN A 58 12.17 1.67 11.27
C ASN A 58 11.62 2.09 9.89
N PHE A 59 10.85 3.18 9.83
CA PHE A 59 10.54 3.85 8.56
C PHE A 59 11.74 4.69 8.14
N VAL A 60 12.51 4.21 7.16
CA VAL A 60 13.75 4.88 6.73
C VAL A 60 13.53 5.67 5.46
N GLU A 61 12.94 5.08 4.43
CA GLU A 61 12.48 5.79 3.25
C GLU A 61 11.57 4.89 2.41
N VAL A 62 10.79 5.51 1.55
CA VAL A 62 10.02 4.86 0.50
C VAL A 62 10.77 5.07 -0.81
N ARG A 63 11.07 4.01 -1.55
CA ARG A 63 11.78 4.08 -2.84
C ARG A 63 10.85 3.90 -4.02
#